data_AF-A0A2V6CDE2-F1
#
_entry.id   AF-A0A2V6CDE2-F1
#
_cell.length_a   1.000
_cell.length_b   1.000
_cell.length_c   1.000
_cell.angle_alpha   90.00
_cell.angle_beta   90.00
_cell.angle_gamma   90.00
#
_symmetry.space_group_name_H-M   'P 1'
#
loop_
_entity.id
_entity.type
_entity.pdbx_description
1 polymer ?
#
loop_
_entity_poly.entity_id
_entity_poly.type
_entity_poly.pdbx_seq_one_letter_code
_entity_poly.pdbx_strand_id
1 'polypeptide(L)'
;MRRDKKGRELFAHLGWWCLSLIGLVAPGRLCLCEDQAAFAKRAEQNYQEARKKFQNSTNDAEAAWQFGRACFDWADFAKDDDQRESVANEGIAACRQLIARDPKSVAGHYYLAMDLGQLAQTKTLGALRIVQEMEREFKSARDLDAKFDDAGPDRNLGLLYFQAPGWPASIGSRSKARQHLERSVELAPDYPENHLCLLEAYLKWDDRKDVRRELKIVEELLPKARKDFTGDAWAQSWADWDKRWKKIREKVKK
;
A
#
# COMPACT_ATOMS: atom_id res chain seq x y z
N MET A 1 -1.65 28.16 3.94
CA MET A 1 -0.67 27.24 4.56
C MET A 1 -0.08 26.37 3.45
N ARG A 2 1.09 26.74 2.91
CA ARG A 2 1.74 26.05 1.77
C ARG A 2 2.19 24.66 2.23
N ARG A 3 1.48 23.60 1.80
CA ARG A 3 1.89 22.20 1.99
C ARG A 3 3.22 21.97 1.29
N ASP A 4 4.23 21.54 2.04
CA ASP A 4 5.57 21.22 1.55
C ASP A 4 5.49 20.22 0.39
N LYS A 5 6.05 20.59 -0.76
CA LYS A 5 6.10 19.75 -1.96
C LYS A 5 7.12 18.62 -1.84
N LYS A 6 8.17 18.78 -1.00
CA LYS A 6 9.22 17.76 -0.83
C LYS A 6 8.75 16.53 -0.05
N GLY A 7 7.82 16.71 0.89
CA GLY A 7 7.26 15.60 1.67
C GLY A 7 6.49 14.58 0.80
N ARG A 8 5.80 15.04 -0.25
CA ARG A 8 4.98 14.16 -1.12
C ARG A 8 5.80 13.23 -2.01
N GLU A 9 7.00 13.62 -2.44
CA GLU A 9 7.86 12.77 -3.27
C GLU A 9 8.34 11.51 -2.53
N LEU A 10 8.38 11.55 -1.19
CA LEU A 10 8.74 10.41 -0.35
C LEU A 10 7.64 9.33 -0.24
N PHE A 11 6.42 9.59 -0.70
CA PHE A 11 5.25 8.72 -0.52
C PHE A 11 4.70 8.14 -1.85
N ALA A 12 5.44 8.26 -2.95
CA ALA A 12 4.94 7.98 -4.30
C ALA A 12 4.89 6.48 -4.72
N HIS A 13 5.05 5.53 -3.80
CA HIS A 13 5.28 4.10 -4.13
C HIS A 13 4.17 3.11 -3.70
N LEU A 14 3.04 3.57 -3.16
CA LEU A 14 2.08 2.68 -2.48
C LEU A 14 0.86 2.25 -3.31
N GLY A 15 1.11 1.77 -4.53
CA GLY A 15 0.08 1.56 -5.55
C GLY A 15 -0.16 0.13 -6.06
N TRP A 16 0.22 -0.97 -5.39
CA TRP A 16 -0.04 -2.32 -5.94
C TRP A 16 -0.64 -3.37 -4.98
N TRP A 17 -1.12 -2.96 -3.80
CA TRP A 17 -1.76 -3.88 -2.83
C TRP A 17 -3.09 -4.52 -3.29
N CYS A 18 -3.59 -4.22 -4.49
CA CYS A 18 -4.94 -4.56 -4.89
C CYS A 18 -5.17 -5.91 -5.60
N LEU A 19 -4.17 -6.78 -5.84
CA LEU A 19 -4.40 -7.93 -6.75
C LEU A 19 -3.92 -9.34 -6.40
N SER A 20 -3.26 -9.64 -5.28
CA SER A 20 -2.69 -10.99 -5.07
C SER A 20 -3.38 -11.93 -4.08
N LEU A 21 -4.50 -11.58 -3.45
CA LEU A 21 -5.20 -12.48 -2.51
C LEU A 21 -6.34 -13.35 -3.10
N ILE A 22 -6.55 -13.32 -4.42
CA ILE A 22 -7.44 -14.30 -5.09
C ILE A 22 -6.59 -15.13 -6.04
N GLY A 23 -6.10 -16.26 -5.53
CA GLY A 23 -5.36 -17.24 -6.33
C GLY A 23 -6.20 -17.79 -7.48
N LEU A 24 -5.62 -17.75 -8.69
CA LEU A 24 -5.69 -18.72 -9.80
C LEU A 24 -5.37 -17.96 -11.10
N VAL A 25 -4.14 -18.13 -11.63
CA VAL A 25 -3.80 -18.52 -13.02
C VAL A 25 -2.27 -18.46 -13.24
N ALA A 26 -1.70 -19.64 -13.50
CA ALA A 26 -0.50 -20.05 -14.26
C ALA A 26 0.79 -19.19 -14.35
N PRO A 27 1.98 -19.82 -14.36
CA PRO A 27 3.26 -19.16 -14.64
C PRO A 27 3.40 -18.89 -16.14
N GLY A 28 2.82 -17.79 -16.60
CA GLY A 28 3.15 -17.22 -17.90
C GLY A 28 4.38 -16.33 -17.74
N ARG A 29 5.43 -16.58 -18.53
CA ARG A 29 6.57 -15.65 -18.67
C ARG A 29 6.02 -14.25 -18.95
N LEU A 30 6.09 -13.37 -17.94
CA LEU A 30 5.77 -11.96 -18.09
C LEU A 30 6.82 -11.34 -19.01
N CYS A 31 6.40 -10.95 -20.21
CA CYS A 31 7.06 -9.88 -20.93
C CYS A 31 6.90 -8.64 -20.03
N LEU A 32 7.92 -8.34 -19.22
CA LEU A 32 7.96 -7.10 -18.46
C LEU A 32 7.87 -5.99 -19.50
N CYS A 33 6.81 -5.17 -19.45
CA CYS A 33 6.80 -3.95 -20.25
C CYS A 33 8.02 -3.10 -19.82
N GLU A 34 8.58 -2.33 -20.73
CA GLU A 34 9.81 -1.55 -20.47
C GLU A 34 9.72 -0.71 -19.18
N ASP A 35 8.52 -0.19 -18.88
CA ASP A 35 8.22 0.55 -17.65
C ASP A 35 8.38 -0.30 -16.38
N GLN A 36 7.96 -1.57 -16.38
CA GLN A 36 8.07 -2.47 -15.21
C GLN A 36 9.54 -2.77 -14.87
N ALA A 37 10.38 -2.99 -15.88
CA ALA A 37 11.81 -3.21 -15.67
C ALA A 37 12.49 -1.95 -15.09
N ALA A 38 12.11 -0.76 -15.56
CA ALA A 38 12.60 0.51 -15.03
C ALA A 38 12.18 0.73 -13.56
N PHE A 39 10.93 0.44 -13.22
CA PHE A 39 10.43 0.55 -11.84
C PHE A 39 11.14 -0.42 -10.89
N ALA A 40 11.30 -1.69 -11.31
CA ALA A 40 12.03 -2.70 -10.53
C ALA A 40 13.47 -2.25 -10.26
N LYS A 41 14.19 -1.78 -11.28
CA LYS A 41 15.57 -1.29 -11.13
C LYS A 41 15.67 -0.13 -10.13
N ARG A 42 14.73 0.81 -10.18
CA ARG A 42 14.70 1.94 -9.22
C ARG A 42 14.41 1.47 -7.80
N ALA A 43 13.44 0.55 -7.62
CA ALA A 43 13.13 -0.01 -6.31
C ALA A 43 14.33 -0.78 -5.72
N GLU A 44 15.03 -1.56 -6.54
CA GLU A 44 16.26 -2.25 -6.13
C GLU A 44 17.35 -1.26 -5.69
N GLN A 45 17.60 -0.22 -6.47
CA GLN A 45 18.57 0.83 -6.14
C GLN A 45 18.24 1.49 -4.80
N ASN A 46 16.98 1.89 -4.61
CA ASN A 46 16.50 2.47 -3.35
C ASN A 46 16.68 1.51 -2.17
N TYR A 47 16.36 0.22 -2.33
CA TYR A 47 16.59 -0.80 -1.32
C TYR A 47 18.07 -0.92 -0.95
N GLN A 48 18.98 -0.99 -1.92
CA GLN A 48 20.42 -1.10 -1.66
C GLN A 48 20.98 0.14 -0.95
N GLU A 49 20.53 1.34 -1.33
CA GLU A 49 20.96 2.59 -0.70
C GLU A 49 20.42 2.72 0.73
N ALA A 50 19.13 2.44 0.95
CA ALA A 50 18.51 2.49 2.27
C ALA A 50 19.12 1.45 3.21
N ARG A 51 19.43 0.25 2.70
CA ARG A 51 20.11 -0.81 3.45
C ARG A 51 21.48 -0.36 3.95
N LYS A 52 22.31 0.23 3.07
CA LYS A 52 23.63 0.76 3.45
C LYS A 52 23.51 1.87 4.50
N LYS A 53 22.57 2.80 4.34
CA LYS A 53 22.32 3.88 5.31
C LYS A 53 21.95 3.32 6.68
N PHE A 54 21.02 2.36 6.73
CA PHE A 54 20.60 1.72 7.97
C PHE A 54 21.73 0.92 8.62
N GLN A 55 22.53 0.17 7.86
CA GLN A 55 23.68 -0.58 8.38
C GLN A 55 24.78 0.32 8.97
N ASN A 56 24.96 1.52 8.42
CA ASN A 56 25.91 2.50 8.95
C ASN A 56 25.44 3.17 10.24
N SER A 57 24.13 3.20 10.52
CA SER A 57 23.56 3.75 11.74
C SER A 57 22.25 3.04 12.12
N THR A 58 22.36 1.86 12.73
CA THR A 58 21.19 1.03 13.05
C THR A 58 20.26 1.63 14.11
N ASN A 59 20.75 2.64 14.86
CA ASN A 59 20.00 3.42 15.84
C ASN A 59 19.30 4.66 15.26
N ASP A 60 19.54 4.99 13.99
CA ASP A 60 18.85 6.09 13.33
C ASP A 60 17.41 5.68 12.97
N ALA A 61 16.45 6.38 13.59
CA ALA A 61 15.04 6.11 13.39
C ALA A 61 14.60 6.34 11.95
N GLU A 62 15.14 7.38 11.30
CA GLU A 62 14.81 7.71 9.91
C GLU A 62 15.36 6.69 8.93
N ALA A 63 16.62 6.29 9.10
CA ALA A 63 17.21 5.22 8.31
C ALA A 63 16.44 3.90 8.47
N ALA A 64 15.95 3.58 9.67
CA ALA A 64 15.21 2.35 9.92
C ALA A 64 13.87 2.30 9.18
N TRP A 65 13.02 3.33 9.32
CA TRP A 65 11.71 3.31 8.63
C TRP A 65 11.86 3.50 7.12
N GLN A 66 12.87 4.25 6.65
CA GLN A 66 13.17 4.36 5.21
C GLN A 66 13.64 3.04 4.62
N PHE A 67 14.40 2.24 5.39
CA PHE A 67 14.78 0.90 4.97
C PHE A 67 13.57 -0.04 4.95
N GLY A 68 12.69 0.00 5.95
CA GLY A 68 11.40 -0.72 5.92
C GLY A 68 10.57 -0.39 4.67
N ARG A 69 10.38 0.89 4.36
CA ARG A 69 9.71 1.32 3.12
C ARG A 69 10.38 0.74 1.87
N ALA A 70 11.71 0.81 1.78
CA ALA A 70 12.44 0.32 0.61
C ALA A 70 12.40 -1.21 0.48
N CYS A 71 12.35 -1.94 1.59
CA CYS A 71 12.07 -3.37 1.62
C CYS A 71 10.68 -3.68 1.04
N PHE A 72 9.66 -2.98 1.52
CA PHE A 72 8.29 -3.13 1.02
C PHE A 72 8.23 -2.92 -0.50
N ASP A 73 8.78 -1.81 -0.99
CA ASP A 73 8.77 -1.42 -2.40
C ASP A 73 9.53 -2.44 -3.27
N TRP A 74 10.70 -2.91 -2.83
CA TRP A 74 11.50 -3.87 -3.60
C TRP A 74 10.90 -5.27 -3.60
N ALA A 75 10.31 -5.70 -2.48
CA ALA A 75 9.65 -6.99 -2.37
C ALA A 75 8.49 -7.14 -3.36
N ASP A 76 7.88 -6.04 -3.83
CA ASP A 76 6.80 -6.07 -4.82
C ASP A 76 7.27 -6.64 -6.17
N PHE A 77 8.54 -6.40 -6.51
CA PHE A 77 9.22 -6.88 -7.71
C PHE A 77 10.00 -8.18 -7.51
N ALA A 78 9.84 -8.86 -6.36
CA ALA A 78 10.50 -10.12 -6.09
C ALA A 78 10.16 -11.18 -7.14
N LYS A 79 11.18 -11.92 -7.59
CA LYS A 79 11.06 -12.95 -8.64
C LYS A 79 10.33 -14.21 -8.16
N ASP A 80 10.37 -14.47 -6.86
CA ASP A 80 9.80 -15.62 -6.17
C ASP A 80 9.48 -15.30 -4.71
N ASP A 81 8.78 -16.22 -4.05
CA ASP A 81 8.37 -16.10 -2.65
C ASP A 81 9.57 -16.07 -1.69
N ASP A 82 10.67 -16.77 -2.00
CA ASP A 82 11.88 -16.77 -1.19
C ASP A 82 12.54 -15.39 -1.15
N GLN A 83 12.65 -14.73 -2.31
CA GLN A 83 13.16 -13.36 -2.38
C GLN A 83 12.22 -12.38 -1.67
N ARG A 84 10.89 -12.51 -1.88
CA ARG A 84 9.89 -11.65 -1.22
C ARG A 84 9.99 -11.76 0.30
N GLU A 85 10.04 -12.98 0.81
CA GLU A 85 10.15 -13.26 2.24
C GLU A 85 11.47 -12.72 2.82
N SER A 86 12.59 -12.94 2.13
CA SER A 86 13.89 -12.46 2.57
C SER A 86 13.90 -10.93 2.73
N VAL A 87 13.45 -10.20 1.70
CA VAL A 87 13.42 -8.73 1.69
C VAL A 87 12.43 -8.20 2.73
N ALA A 88 11.23 -8.79 2.82
CA ALA A 88 10.22 -8.40 3.81
C ALA A 88 10.71 -8.59 5.25
N ASN A 89 11.41 -9.70 5.54
CA ASN A 89 11.95 -9.95 6.88
C ASN A 89 13.02 -8.94 7.29
N GLU A 90 13.79 -8.39 6.35
CA GLU A 90 14.74 -7.30 6.66
C GLU A 90 14.00 -6.02 7.09
N GLY A 91 12.94 -5.65 6.38
CA GLY A 91 12.11 -4.48 6.71
C GLY A 91 11.37 -4.64 8.03
N ILE A 92 10.79 -5.82 8.27
CA ILE A 92 10.19 -6.21 9.57
C ILE A 92 11.20 -6.06 10.70
N ALA A 93 12.43 -6.56 10.53
CA ALA A 93 13.45 -6.50 11.57
C ALA A 93 13.84 -5.04 11.89
N ALA A 94 14.05 -4.21 10.87
CA ALA A 94 14.37 -2.80 11.05
C ALA A 94 13.24 -2.02 11.74
N CYS A 95 11.99 -2.22 11.31
CA CYS A 95 10.84 -1.54 11.90
C CYS A 95 10.56 -2.00 13.33
N ARG A 96 10.71 -3.29 13.65
CA ARG A 96 10.57 -3.80 15.03
C ARG A 96 11.64 -3.22 15.95
N GLN A 97 12.89 -3.13 15.50
CA GLN A 97 13.96 -2.48 16.27
C GLN A 97 13.67 -1.00 16.51
N LEU A 98 13.14 -0.29 15.51
CA LEU A 98 12.67 1.08 15.67
C LEU A 98 11.57 1.18 16.72
N ILE A 99 10.48 0.43 16.59
CA ILE A 99 9.34 0.47 17.54
C ILE A 99 9.77 0.11 18.97
N ALA A 100 10.70 -0.82 19.15
CA ALA A 100 11.22 -1.18 20.47
C ALA A 100 11.90 0.00 21.19
N ARG A 101 12.50 0.93 20.45
CA ARG A 101 13.18 2.12 20.97
C ARG A 101 12.28 3.35 20.98
N ASP A 102 11.42 3.46 19.99
CA ASP A 102 10.42 4.52 19.83
C ASP A 102 9.04 3.91 19.53
N PRO A 103 8.27 3.53 20.56
CA PRO A 103 6.92 2.99 20.41
C PRO A 103 5.89 3.99 19.85
N LYS A 104 6.26 5.25 19.63
CA LYS A 104 5.39 6.27 19.03
C LYS A 104 5.75 6.57 17.58
N SER A 105 6.65 5.77 16.99
CA SER A 105 7.03 5.92 15.58
C SER A 105 5.89 5.49 14.65
N VAL A 106 5.13 6.46 14.14
CA VAL A 106 4.07 6.24 13.14
C VAL A 106 4.62 5.45 11.95
N ALA A 107 5.74 5.90 11.39
CA ALA A 107 6.37 5.29 10.23
C ALA A 107 6.86 3.87 10.52
N GLY A 108 7.40 3.62 11.73
CA GLY A 108 7.79 2.28 12.17
C GLY A 108 6.61 1.31 12.18
N HIS A 109 5.50 1.70 12.81
CA HIS A 109 4.26 0.89 12.83
C HIS A 109 3.69 0.69 11.43
N TYR A 110 3.64 1.75 10.61
CA TYR A 110 3.10 1.68 9.26
C TYR A 110 3.90 0.74 8.37
N TYR A 111 5.21 0.95 8.23
CA TYR A 111 6.01 0.11 7.34
C TYR A 111 6.22 -1.31 7.87
N LEU A 112 6.18 -1.54 9.20
CA LEU A 112 6.08 -2.90 9.74
C LEU A 112 4.84 -3.63 9.20
N ALA A 113 3.68 -2.98 9.22
CA ALA A 113 2.44 -3.57 8.71
C ALA A 113 2.51 -3.83 7.19
N MET A 114 3.15 -2.93 6.43
CA MET A 114 3.38 -3.09 4.99
C MET A 114 4.27 -4.31 4.68
N ASP A 115 5.41 -4.45 5.36
CA ASP A 115 6.34 -5.57 5.16
C ASP A 115 5.77 -6.91 5.65
N LEU A 116 5.03 -6.91 6.78
CA LEU A 116 4.25 -8.08 7.22
C LEU A 116 3.28 -8.53 6.13
N GLY A 117 2.73 -7.57 5.40
CA GLY A 117 1.89 -7.85 4.26
C GLY A 117 2.61 -8.54 3.09
N GLN A 118 3.84 -8.14 2.78
CA GLN A 118 4.66 -8.84 1.77
C GLN A 118 4.98 -10.26 2.24
N LEU A 119 5.28 -10.45 3.53
CA LEU A 119 5.48 -11.76 4.12
C LEU A 119 4.22 -12.63 4.07
N ALA A 120 3.03 -12.06 4.32
CA ALA A 120 1.78 -12.81 4.30
C ALA A 120 1.51 -13.46 2.93
N GLN A 121 1.95 -12.83 1.84
CA GLN A 121 1.78 -13.35 0.48
C GLN A 121 2.60 -14.63 0.23
N THR A 122 3.67 -14.89 0.99
CA THR A 122 4.51 -16.09 0.83
C THR A 122 4.02 -17.28 1.68
N LYS A 123 2.95 -17.10 2.46
CA LYS A 123 2.50 -18.08 3.46
C LYS A 123 1.11 -18.63 3.15
N THR A 124 1.01 -19.95 3.13
CA THR A 124 -0.28 -20.68 3.13
C THR A 124 -0.75 -20.97 4.55
N LEU A 125 0.16 -21.43 5.42
CA LEU A 125 -0.06 -21.65 6.86
C LEU A 125 0.54 -20.50 7.67
N GLY A 126 -0.15 -20.07 8.73
CA GLY A 126 0.34 -19.01 9.62
C GLY A 126 0.06 -17.57 9.16
N ALA A 127 -0.48 -17.37 7.96
CA ALA A 127 -0.89 -16.06 7.45
C ALA A 127 -1.88 -15.34 8.38
N LEU A 128 -2.74 -16.07 9.10
CA LEU A 128 -3.70 -15.48 10.04
C LEU A 128 -3.02 -14.66 11.15
N ARG A 129 -1.92 -15.18 11.73
CA ARG A 129 -1.19 -14.45 12.79
C ARG A 129 -0.53 -13.20 12.24
N ILE A 130 -0.03 -13.27 11.02
CA ILE A 130 0.56 -12.12 10.31
C ILE A 130 -0.51 -11.06 10.04
N VAL A 131 -1.67 -11.46 9.53
CA VAL A 131 -2.82 -10.56 9.28
C VAL A 131 -3.29 -9.88 10.57
N GLN A 132 -3.36 -10.61 11.69
CA GLN A 132 -3.69 -10.02 12.99
C GLN A 132 -2.63 -9.03 13.48
N GLU A 133 -1.34 -9.27 13.18
CA GLU A 133 -0.27 -8.32 13.48
C GLU A 133 -0.40 -7.07 12.61
N MET A 134 -0.59 -7.21 11.30
CA MET A 134 -0.87 -6.07 10.39
C MET A 134 -2.03 -5.20 10.90
N GLU A 135 -3.15 -5.81 11.31
CA GLU A 135 -4.30 -5.08 11.86
C GLU A 135 -3.92 -4.25 13.09
N ARG A 136 -3.11 -4.81 14.00
CA ARG A 136 -2.64 -4.08 15.20
C ARG A 136 -1.72 -2.94 14.82
N GLU A 137 -0.74 -3.18 13.96
CA GLU A 137 0.26 -2.18 13.59
C GLU A 137 -0.35 -1.02 12.79
N PHE A 138 -1.28 -1.29 11.86
CA PHE A 138 -2.02 -0.20 11.20
C PHE A 138 -2.93 0.57 12.15
N LYS A 139 -3.56 -0.09 13.15
CA LYS A 139 -4.31 0.62 14.19
C LYS A 139 -3.41 1.53 15.01
N SER A 140 -2.24 1.05 15.43
CA SER A 140 -1.24 1.88 16.14
C SER A 140 -0.82 3.09 15.29
N ALA A 141 -0.48 2.88 14.02
CA ALA A 141 -0.12 3.97 13.11
C ALA A 141 -1.27 5.00 12.96
N ARG A 142 -2.51 4.53 12.80
CA ARG A 142 -3.70 5.39 12.70
C ARG A 142 -3.96 6.19 13.97
N ASP A 143 -3.83 5.55 15.14
CA ASP A 143 -4.10 6.17 16.43
C ASP A 143 -3.02 7.23 16.77
N LEU A 144 -1.79 7.06 16.26
CA LEU A 144 -0.70 8.02 16.37
C LEU A 144 -0.80 9.17 15.37
N ASP A 145 -1.03 8.88 14.08
CA ASP A 145 -1.30 9.87 13.02
C ASP A 145 -2.12 9.26 11.88
N ALA A 146 -3.43 9.51 11.91
CA ALA A 146 -4.36 9.02 10.90
C ALA A 146 -4.11 9.59 9.49
N LYS A 147 -3.37 10.70 9.35
CA LYS A 147 -3.10 11.33 8.04
C LYS A 147 -1.78 10.89 7.42
N PHE A 148 -0.99 10.09 8.13
CA PHE A 148 0.28 9.58 7.62
C PHE A 148 0.09 8.93 6.24
N ASP A 149 1.02 9.23 5.32
CA ASP A 149 1.02 8.66 3.96
C ASP A 149 -0.34 8.79 3.23
N ASP A 150 -0.87 10.02 3.21
CA ASP A 150 -2.16 10.36 2.60
C ASP A 150 -3.31 9.45 3.10
N ALA A 151 -3.40 9.33 4.44
CA ALA A 151 -4.33 8.45 5.15
C ALA A 151 -4.12 6.94 4.88
N GLY A 152 -2.85 6.56 4.68
CA GLY A 152 -2.40 5.19 4.51
C GLY A 152 -2.91 4.21 5.58
N PRO A 153 -2.91 4.55 6.88
CA PRO A 153 -3.38 3.61 7.91
C PRO A 153 -4.83 3.18 7.73
N ASP A 154 -5.76 4.12 7.49
CA ASP A 154 -7.17 3.79 7.23
C ASP A 154 -7.36 3.11 5.87
N ARG A 155 -6.62 3.55 4.83
CA ARG A 155 -6.64 2.89 3.50
C ARG A 155 -6.30 1.40 3.64
N ASN A 156 -5.20 1.08 4.31
CA ASN A 156 -4.73 -0.30 4.44
C ASN A 156 -5.58 -1.15 5.39
N LEU A 157 -6.11 -0.58 6.49
CA LEU A 157 -7.11 -1.29 7.31
C LEU A 157 -8.35 -1.63 6.48
N GLY A 158 -8.82 -0.69 5.67
CA GLY A 158 -9.95 -0.88 4.76
C GLY A 158 -9.72 -2.03 3.77
N LEU A 159 -8.55 -2.03 3.10
CA LEU A 159 -8.13 -3.10 2.19
C LEU A 159 -7.98 -4.45 2.91
N LEU A 160 -7.39 -4.46 4.11
CA LEU A 160 -7.21 -5.68 4.89
C LEU A 160 -8.55 -6.35 5.23
N TYR A 161 -9.52 -5.59 5.73
CA TYR A 161 -10.87 -6.11 5.99
C TYR A 161 -11.65 -6.44 4.73
N PHE A 162 -11.34 -5.80 3.60
CA PHE A 162 -11.99 -6.06 2.32
C PHE A 162 -11.51 -7.35 1.68
N GLN A 163 -10.22 -7.66 1.78
CA GLN A 163 -9.57 -8.78 1.11
C GLN A 163 -9.52 -10.06 1.96
N ALA A 164 -9.42 -9.95 3.29
CA ALA A 164 -9.34 -11.11 4.16
C ALA A 164 -10.64 -11.94 4.15
N PRO A 165 -10.55 -13.28 4.33
CA PRO A 165 -11.73 -14.10 4.59
C PRO A 165 -12.51 -13.63 5.82
N GLY A 166 -13.84 -13.76 5.78
CA GLY A 166 -14.70 -13.39 6.90
C GLY A 166 -14.57 -14.32 8.12
N TRP A 167 -15.25 -13.94 9.20
CA TRP A 167 -15.38 -14.78 10.39
C TRP A 167 -16.09 -16.11 10.05
N PRO A 168 -15.67 -17.26 10.63
CA PRO A 168 -14.62 -17.43 11.65
C PRO A 168 -13.20 -17.65 11.10
N ALA A 169 -13.00 -17.65 9.78
CA ALA A 169 -11.72 -17.99 9.18
C ALA A 169 -10.65 -16.91 9.36
N SER A 170 -11.04 -15.63 9.27
CA SER A 170 -10.15 -14.48 9.48
C SER A 170 -10.97 -13.23 9.86
N ILE A 171 -10.38 -12.05 9.69
CA ILE A 171 -10.89 -10.76 10.17
C ILE A 171 -11.77 -10.02 9.15
N GLY A 172 -11.98 -10.58 7.96
CA GLY A 172 -12.71 -9.94 6.86
C GLY A 172 -14.08 -9.42 7.28
N SER A 173 -14.40 -8.19 6.90
CA SER A 173 -15.63 -7.51 7.32
C SER A 173 -16.00 -6.39 6.37
N ARG A 174 -17.13 -6.53 5.65
CA ARG A 174 -17.65 -5.49 4.74
C ARG A 174 -17.89 -4.16 5.46
N SER A 175 -18.45 -4.18 6.67
CA SER A 175 -18.77 -2.95 7.41
C SER A 175 -17.50 -2.21 7.83
N LYS A 176 -16.50 -2.93 8.38
CA LYS A 176 -15.21 -2.31 8.74
C LYS A 176 -14.45 -1.83 7.51
N ALA A 177 -14.43 -2.62 6.44
CA ALA A 177 -13.81 -2.23 5.17
C ALA A 177 -14.40 -0.91 4.66
N ARG A 178 -15.73 -0.79 4.62
CA ARG A 178 -16.42 0.44 4.21
C ARG A 178 -16.02 1.62 5.09
N GLN A 179 -16.14 1.46 6.41
CA GLN A 179 -15.82 2.51 7.38
C GLN A 179 -14.40 3.07 7.17
N HIS A 180 -13.42 2.19 7.00
CA HIS A 180 -12.02 2.59 6.86
C HIS A 180 -11.69 3.18 5.48
N LEU A 181 -12.25 2.64 4.39
CA LEU A 181 -12.04 3.20 3.04
C LEU A 181 -12.75 4.55 2.86
N GLU A 182 -13.95 4.74 3.43
CA GLU A 182 -14.61 6.05 3.47
C GLU A 182 -13.77 7.04 4.28
N ARG A 183 -13.21 6.59 5.42
CA ARG A 183 -12.37 7.42 6.27
C ARG A 183 -11.08 7.88 5.59
N SER A 184 -10.43 7.04 4.78
CA SER A 184 -9.22 7.44 4.06
C SER A 184 -9.51 8.54 3.03
N VAL A 185 -10.64 8.45 2.33
CA VAL A 185 -11.13 9.52 1.42
C VAL A 185 -11.46 10.80 2.19
N GLU A 186 -12.11 10.73 3.34
CA GLU A 186 -12.37 11.92 4.17
C GLU A 186 -11.08 12.63 4.62
N LEU A 187 -10.06 11.87 4.99
CA LEU A 187 -8.80 12.40 5.53
C LEU A 187 -7.86 12.94 4.45
N ALA A 188 -7.86 12.31 3.26
CA ALA A 188 -7.04 12.69 2.12
C ALA A 188 -7.85 12.62 0.80
N PRO A 189 -8.79 13.56 0.59
CA PRO A 189 -9.71 13.57 -0.56
C PRO A 189 -9.04 13.96 -1.89
N ASP A 190 -7.81 14.46 -1.84
CA ASP A 190 -7.06 14.82 -3.04
C ASP A 190 -6.21 13.65 -3.54
N TYR A 191 -6.14 12.53 -2.81
CA TYR A 191 -5.25 11.39 -3.12
C TYR A 191 -5.99 10.31 -3.94
N PRO A 192 -5.61 10.07 -5.21
CA PRO A 192 -6.34 9.16 -6.11
C PRO A 192 -6.52 7.74 -5.59
N GLU A 193 -5.49 7.17 -4.94
CA GLU A 193 -5.52 5.79 -4.46
C GLU A 193 -6.70 5.54 -3.52
N ASN A 194 -6.98 6.46 -2.59
CA ASN A 194 -8.06 6.31 -1.61
C ASN A 194 -9.42 6.17 -2.31
N HIS A 195 -9.68 7.01 -3.32
CA HIS A 195 -10.90 6.98 -4.10
C HIS A 195 -11.00 5.73 -5.00
N LEU A 196 -9.90 5.30 -5.61
CA LEU A 196 -9.87 4.10 -6.44
C LEU A 196 -10.17 2.84 -5.60
N CYS A 197 -9.53 2.69 -4.43
CA CYS A 197 -9.83 1.59 -3.51
C CYS A 197 -11.30 1.57 -3.08
N LEU A 198 -11.85 2.74 -2.71
CA LEU A 198 -13.25 2.85 -2.28
C LEU A 198 -14.22 2.50 -3.41
N LEU A 199 -13.97 3.00 -4.63
CA LEU A 199 -14.78 2.72 -5.80
C LEU A 199 -14.74 1.23 -6.19
N GLU A 200 -13.58 0.60 -6.12
CA GLU A 200 -13.41 -0.85 -6.35
C GLU A 200 -14.20 -1.67 -5.33
N ALA A 201 -14.19 -1.27 -4.05
CA ALA A 201 -14.96 -1.91 -3.00
C ALA A 201 -16.49 -1.77 -3.25
N TYR A 202 -16.97 -0.58 -3.59
CA TYR A 202 -18.38 -0.39 -3.96
C TYR A 202 -18.80 -1.23 -5.16
N LEU A 203 -17.94 -1.35 -6.18
CA LEU A 203 -18.17 -2.21 -7.34
C LEU A 203 -18.21 -3.70 -6.98
N LYS A 204 -17.42 -4.14 -5.99
CA LYS A 204 -17.43 -5.52 -5.52
C LYS A 204 -18.70 -5.83 -4.72
N TRP A 205 -19.23 -4.86 -4.00
CA TRP A 205 -20.44 -4.97 -3.18
C TRP A 205 -21.74 -4.68 -3.91
N ASP A 206 -21.67 -4.39 -5.22
CA ASP A 206 -22.81 -3.99 -6.07
C ASP A 206 -23.57 -2.76 -5.54
N ASP A 207 -22.87 -1.83 -4.88
CA ASP A 207 -23.49 -0.62 -4.32
C ASP A 207 -23.69 0.46 -5.40
N ARG A 208 -24.72 0.26 -6.24
CA ARG A 208 -24.96 1.10 -7.44
C ARG A 208 -25.13 2.59 -7.14
N LYS A 209 -25.61 2.94 -5.95
CA LYS A 209 -25.75 4.36 -5.55
C LYS A 209 -24.38 4.95 -5.28
N ASP A 210 -23.57 4.26 -4.48
CA ASP A 210 -22.25 4.74 -4.09
C ASP A 210 -21.26 4.70 -5.24
N VAL A 211 -21.29 3.66 -6.09
CA VAL A 211 -20.51 3.60 -7.34
C VAL A 211 -20.78 4.83 -8.22
N ARG A 212 -22.05 5.20 -8.45
CA ARG A 212 -22.38 6.36 -9.30
C ARG A 212 -21.90 7.68 -8.73
N ARG A 213 -21.89 7.82 -7.41
CA ARG A 213 -21.37 9.03 -6.73
C ARG A 213 -19.85 9.08 -6.86
N GLU A 214 -19.19 8.01 -6.47
CA GLU A 214 -17.74 7.93 -6.38
C GLU A 214 -17.07 8.00 -7.76
N LEU A 215 -17.69 7.41 -8.79
CA LEU A 215 -17.21 7.49 -10.17
C LEU A 215 -17.08 8.94 -10.66
N LYS A 216 -18.07 9.80 -10.36
CA LYS A 216 -18.03 11.22 -10.75
C LYS A 216 -16.91 11.96 -10.03
N ILE A 217 -16.68 11.65 -8.75
CA ILE A 217 -15.60 12.23 -7.97
C ILE A 217 -14.25 11.87 -8.60
N VAL A 218 -14.02 10.60 -8.92
CA VAL A 218 -12.77 10.14 -9.55
C VAL A 218 -12.56 10.76 -10.94
N GLU A 219 -13.63 10.87 -11.75
CA GLU A 219 -13.59 11.53 -13.07
C GLU A 219 -13.06 12.98 -13.00
N GLU A 220 -13.49 13.72 -11.99
CA GLU A 220 -13.05 15.10 -11.77
C GLU A 220 -11.69 15.19 -11.06
N LEU A 221 -11.37 14.23 -10.19
CA LEU A 221 -10.17 14.21 -9.38
C LEU A 221 -8.92 13.92 -10.21
N LEU A 222 -8.92 12.87 -11.04
CA LEU A 222 -7.70 12.40 -11.71
C LEU A 222 -6.99 13.48 -12.55
N PRO A 223 -7.69 14.31 -13.35
CA PRO A 223 -7.03 15.40 -14.09
C PRO A 223 -6.43 16.48 -13.19
N LYS A 224 -7.00 16.71 -11.99
CA LYS A 224 -6.47 17.67 -11.00
C LYS A 224 -5.24 17.07 -10.33
N ALA A 225 -5.37 15.84 -9.83
CA ALA A 225 -4.31 15.08 -9.18
C ALA A 225 -3.07 14.95 -10.08
N ARG A 226 -3.23 14.80 -11.40
CA ARG A 226 -2.10 14.75 -12.35
C ARG A 226 -1.24 16.02 -12.38
N LYS A 227 -1.76 17.15 -11.92
CA LYS A 227 -1.00 18.40 -11.80
C LYS A 227 -0.25 18.50 -10.46
N ASP A 228 -0.70 17.76 -9.45
CA ASP A 228 -0.15 17.81 -8.10
C ASP A 228 0.84 16.67 -7.82
N PHE A 229 0.63 15.50 -8.42
CA PHE A 229 1.46 14.30 -8.31
C PHE A 229 2.29 14.12 -9.58
N THR A 230 3.32 14.94 -9.73
CA THR A 230 4.15 15.05 -10.95
C THR A 230 5.55 14.49 -10.77
N GLY A 231 6.20 14.11 -11.88
CA GLY A 231 7.60 13.67 -11.89
C GLY A 231 7.76 12.16 -11.79
N ASP A 232 9.00 11.70 -11.95
CA ASP A 232 9.32 10.27 -12.11
C ASP A 232 8.96 9.43 -10.87
N ALA A 233 8.95 10.04 -9.68
CA ALA A 233 8.52 9.40 -8.44
C ALA A 233 7.08 8.87 -8.54
N TRP A 234 6.19 9.60 -9.23
CA TRP A 234 4.78 9.26 -9.38
C TRP A 234 4.47 8.42 -10.63
N ALA A 235 5.46 8.15 -11.49
CA ALA A 235 5.24 7.42 -12.74
C ALA A 235 4.63 6.03 -12.50
N GLN A 236 5.07 5.33 -11.45
CA GLN A 236 4.54 4.01 -11.10
C GLN A 236 3.09 4.09 -10.59
N SER A 237 2.81 5.06 -9.71
CA SER A 237 1.45 5.32 -9.22
C SER A 237 0.50 5.64 -10.38
N TRP A 238 0.90 6.50 -11.32
CA TRP A 238 0.07 6.81 -12.50
C TRP A 238 -0.14 5.62 -13.43
N ALA A 239 0.88 4.77 -13.62
CA ALA A 239 0.76 3.55 -14.40
C ALA A 239 -0.29 2.59 -13.80
N ASP A 240 -0.33 2.45 -12.47
CA ASP A 240 -1.36 1.67 -11.78
C ASP A 240 -2.74 2.35 -11.84
N TRP A 241 -2.83 3.62 -11.45
CA TRP A 241 -4.09 4.36 -11.39
C TRP A 241 -4.79 4.42 -12.75
N ASP A 242 -4.06 4.69 -13.84
CA ASP A 242 -4.64 4.72 -15.19
C ASP A 242 -5.16 3.35 -15.62
N LYS A 243 -4.41 2.28 -15.29
CA LYS A 243 -4.80 0.90 -15.60
C LYS A 243 -6.08 0.50 -14.85
N ARG A 244 -6.15 0.75 -13.54
CA ARG A 244 -7.34 0.48 -12.72
C ARG A 244 -8.52 1.33 -13.15
N TRP A 245 -8.28 2.61 -13.40
CA TRP A 245 -9.32 3.53 -13.86
C TRP A 245 -9.93 3.09 -15.19
N LYS A 246 -9.11 2.68 -16.17
CA LYS A 246 -9.59 2.10 -17.43
C LYS A 246 -10.49 0.89 -17.19
N LYS A 247 -10.04 -0.06 -16.37
CA LYS A 247 -10.80 -1.29 -16.03
C LYS A 247 -12.13 -0.99 -15.34
N ILE A 248 -12.14 -0.03 -14.41
CA ILE A 248 -13.35 0.43 -13.73
C ILE A 248 -14.36 0.99 -14.72
N ARG A 249 -13.93 1.88 -15.63
CA ARG A 249 -14.82 2.48 -16.65
C ARG A 249 -15.38 1.42 -17.61
N GLU A 250 -14.60 0.42 -17.98
CA GLU A 250 -15.07 -0.71 -18.80
C GLU A 250 -16.11 -1.55 -18.06
N LYS A 251 -15.93 -1.79 -16.76
CA LYS A 251 -16.86 -2.56 -15.93
C LYS A 251 -18.18 -1.85 -15.70
N VAL A 252 -18.18 -0.53 -15.51
CA VAL A 252 -19.40 0.26 -15.28
C VAL A 252 -20.27 0.40 -16.53
N LYS A 253 -19.67 0.31 -17.73
CA LYS A 253 -20.40 0.34 -19.00
C LYS A 253 -21.18 -0.95 -19.31
N LYS A 254 -20.84 -2.06 -18.65
CA LYS A 254 -21.48 -3.37 -18.80
C LYS A 254 -22.60 -3.53 -17.78
#